data_AF-A0A511DM03-F1
#
_entry.id   AF-A0A511DM03-F1
#
_cell.length_a   1.000
_cell.length_b   1.000
_cell.length_c   1.000
_cell.angle_alpha   90.00
_cell.angle_beta   90.00
_cell.angle_gamma   90.00
#
_symmetry.space_group_name_H-M   'P 1'
#
loop_
_entity.id
_entity.type
_entity.pdbx_description
1 polymer ?
#
loop_
_entity_poly.entity_id
_entity_poly.type
_entity_poly.pdbx_seq_one_letter_code
_entity_poly.pdbx_strand_id
1 'polypeptide(L)'
;MSVGAGGFLGPFRGIGLVGERGPRMWERLGQWPVVRQLTGHDRLGRGAAAQSPSHVGLRPRTADADRVAGSVCPYCAVGCAQKAYVRDEKIVQIEGDPDSPISRGRLCPKGSASLQLVTGPQRLDKVRYRAPYATEWTDLDLHEAMEMIADRVVAARERGWQDVDGKGRRLNRTVGLAALGGATLDNEENYLLKKLFTAMGAIQIENQARI
;
A
#
# COMPACT_ATOMS: atom_id res chain seq x y z
N MET A 1 -2.76 -37.64 -20.20
CA MET A 1 -3.45 -37.20 -21.43
C MET A 1 -2.74 -35.96 -21.94
N SER A 2 -1.82 -36.13 -22.90
CA SER A 2 -1.39 -35.07 -23.83
C SER A 2 -2.61 -34.69 -24.70
N VAL A 3 -2.81 -33.52 -25.31
CA VAL A 3 -2.02 -32.60 -26.16
C VAL A 3 -2.78 -31.24 -26.07
N GLY A 4 -2.26 -30.02 -26.22
CA GLY A 4 -1.08 -29.53 -26.89
C GLY A 4 -0.84 -28.05 -26.60
N ALA A 5 0.44 -27.69 -26.65
CA ALA A 5 0.90 -26.32 -26.71
C ALA A 5 0.56 -25.71 -28.07
N GLY A 6 -0.16 -24.59 -28.07
CA GLY A 6 -0.38 -23.74 -29.24
C GLY A 6 0.26 -22.39 -28.95
N GLY A 7 1.47 -22.18 -29.47
CA GLY A 7 2.17 -20.90 -29.36
C GLY A 7 1.45 -19.78 -30.10
N PHE A 8 1.43 -18.60 -29.50
CA PHE A 8 1.21 -17.35 -30.22
C PHE A 8 2.30 -16.36 -29.80
N LEU A 9 3.51 -16.61 -30.28
CA LEU A 9 4.56 -15.61 -30.39
C LEU A 9 4.22 -14.72 -31.60
N GLY A 10 3.60 -13.58 -31.35
CA GLY A 10 3.55 -12.45 -32.28
C GLY A 10 4.49 -11.35 -31.79
N PRO A 11 5.25 -10.66 -32.67
CA PRO A 11 6.32 -9.79 -32.23
C PRO A 11 5.77 -8.52 -31.59
N PHE A 12 6.28 -8.22 -30.40
CA PHE A 12 6.32 -6.88 -29.84
C PHE A 12 6.93 -5.94 -30.89
N ARG A 13 6.12 -5.04 -31.46
CA ARG A 13 6.62 -3.83 -32.09
C ARG A 13 6.58 -2.73 -31.04
N GLY A 14 7.77 -2.25 -30.71
CA GLY A 14 8.01 -1.21 -29.74
C GLY A 14 7.27 0.09 -30.03
N ILE A 15 7.21 0.89 -28.99
CA ILE A 15 6.85 2.30 -28.98
C ILE A 15 7.63 3.00 -30.09
N GLY A 16 6.93 3.31 -31.18
CA GLY A 16 7.47 4.01 -32.33
C GLY A 16 6.35 4.81 -32.96
N LEU A 17 6.52 6.14 -32.95
CA LEU A 17 5.67 7.13 -33.59
C LEU A 17 5.36 6.72 -35.05
N VAL A 18 4.18 6.15 -35.30
CA VAL A 18 3.68 5.86 -36.66
C VAL A 18 2.24 6.38 -36.73
N GLY A 19 2.03 7.35 -37.62
CA GLY A 19 0.78 8.07 -37.79
C GLY A 19 -0.45 7.15 -37.86
N GLU A 20 -1.45 7.52 -37.06
CA GLU A 20 -2.74 6.87 -37.01
C GLU A 20 -3.46 6.99 -38.37
N ARG A 21 -3.30 6.00 -39.24
CA ARG A 21 -4.22 5.80 -40.34
C ARG A 21 -5.53 5.32 -39.75
N GLY A 22 -6.55 6.18 -39.77
CA GLY A 22 -7.91 5.84 -39.36
C GLY A 22 -8.43 4.57 -40.06
N PRO A 23 -9.46 3.92 -39.50
CA PRO A 23 -9.93 2.62 -39.97
C PRO A 23 -10.26 2.66 -41.47
N ARG A 24 -9.85 1.62 -42.19
CA ARG A 24 -10.02 1.50 -43.64
C ARG A 24 -11.53 1.54 -43.98
N MET A 25 -11.88 2.03 -45.17
CA MET A 25 -13.30 2.18 -45.58
C MET A 25 -14.12 0.90 -45.39
N TRP A 26 -13.55 -0.28 -45.66
CA TRP A 26 -14.23 -1.57 -45.47
C TRP A 26 -14.43 -1.95 -44.00
N GLU A 27 -13.56 -1.52 -43.08
CA GLU A 27 -13.74 -1.71 -41.62
C GLU A 27 -14.90 -0.86 -41.12
N ARG A 28 -15.05 0.36 -41.64
CA ARG A 28 -16.18 1.25 -41.32
C ARG A 28 -17.50 0.71 -41.85
N LEU A 29 -17.51 0.15 -43.07
CA LEU A 29 -18.69 -0.50 -43.65
C LEU A 29 -19.08 -1.77 -42.88
N GLY A 30 -18.10 -2.56 -42.42
CA GLY A 30 -18.37 -3.74 -41.58
C GLY A 30 -18.96 -3.41 -40.20
N GLN A 31 -18.83 -2.16 -39.73
CA GLN A 31 -19.44 -1.70 -38.47
C GLN A 31 -20.88 -1.18 -38.64
N TRP A 32 -21.36 -0.98 -39.87
CA TRP A 32 -22.72 -0.52 -40.11
C TRP A 32 -23.76 -1.55 -39.62
N PRO A 33 -24.81 -1.12 -38.89
CA PRO A 33 -25.81 -2.02 -38.33
C PRO A 33 -26.41 -3.00 -39.37
N VAL A 34 -26.72 -2.50 -40.56
CA VAL A 34 -27.29 -3.32 -41.65
C VAL A 34 -26.31 -4.38 -42.15
N VAL A 35 -25.02 -4.06 -42.24
CA VAL A 35 -23.99 -5.01 -42.67
C VAL A 35 -23.78 -6.05 -41.57
N ARG A 36 -23.69 -5.63 -40.29
CA ARG A 36 -23.58 -6.53 -39.14
C ARG A 36 -24.78 -7.49 -39.00
N GLN A 37 -25.98 -7.03 -39.34
CA GLN A 37 -27.20 -7.85 -39.32
C GLN A 37 -27.22 -8.89 -40.43
N LEU A 38 -26.69 -8.55 -41.61
CA LEU A 38 -26.67 -9.44 -42.77
C LEU A 38 -25.49 -10.43 -42.76
N THR A 39 -24.32 -10.01 -42.25
CA THR A 39 -23.07 -10.79 -42.32
C THR A 39 -22.61 -11.33 -40.96
N GLY A 40 -23.21 -10.89 -39.86
CA GLY A 40 -22.79 -11.22 -38.49
C GLY A 40 -23.77 -12.11 -37.74
N HIS A 41 -23.45 -12.35 -36.47
CA HIS A 41 -24.26 -13.17 -35.54
C HIS A 41 -25.45 -12.38 -34.94
N ASP A 42 -25.56 -11.08 -35.23
CA ASP A 42 -26.60 -10.18 -34.71
C ASP A 42 -27.70 -9.92 -35.74
N ARG A 43 -28.39 -10.98 -36.17
CA ARG A 43 -29.44 -10.89 -37.20
C ARG A 43 -30.65 -10.05 -36.79
N LEU A 44 -30.91 -9.93 -35.49
CA LEU A 44 -32.07 -9.23 -34.95
C LEU A 44 -31.75 -7.76 -34.59
N GLY A 45 -30.49 -7.30 -34.70
CA GLY A 45 -30.07 -5.98 -34.24
C GLY A 45 -30.20 -5.78 -32.74
N ARG A 46 -30.26 -6.88 -31.98
CA ARG A 46 -30.39 -6.91 -30.51
C ARG A 46 -29.14 -7.47 -29.83
N GLY A 47 -28.09 -7.72 -30.60
CA GLY A 47 -26.80 -8.19 -30.13
C GLY A 47 -26.01 -7.06 -29.48
N ALA A 48 -24.70 -7.03 -29.72
CA ALA A 48 -23.83 -6.07 -29.03
C ALA A 48 -24.24 -4.62 -29.33
N ALA A 49 -24.51 -3.86 -28.27
CA ALA A 49 -24.82 -2.44 -28.35
C ALA A 49 -23.77 -1.67 -29.17
N ALA A 50 -24.17 -0.56 -29.78
CA ALA A 50 -23.24 0.34 -30.43
C ALA A 50 -22.23 0.86 -29.39
N GLN A 51 -20.96 0.49 -29.54
CA GLN A 51 -19.87 0.90 -28.67
C GLN A 51 -18.85 1.70 -29.48
N SER A 52 -18.30 2.76 -28.89
CA SER A 52 -17.20 3.47 -29.54
C SER A 52 -15.92 2.62 -29.46
N PRO A 53 -14.96 2.78 -30.39
CA PRO A 53 -13.67 2.10 -30.33
C PRO A 53 -12.96 2.29 -28.98
N SER A 54 -13.08 3.48 -28.38
CA SER A 54 -12.55 3.77 -27.06
C SER A 54 -13.15 2.87 -25.98
N HIS A 55 -14.47 2.65 -25.99
CA HIS A 55 -15.14 1.77 -25.02
C HIS A 55 -14.71 0.31 -25.19
N VAL A 56 -14.58 -0.15 -26.44
CA VAL A 56 -14.11 -1.52 -26.75
C VAL A 56 -12.68 -1.74 -26.26
N GLY A 57 -11.85 -0.69 -26.25
CA GLY A 57 -10.47 -0.74 -25.80
C GLY A 57 -10.27 -0.60 -24.28
N LEU A 58 -11.31 -0.29 -23.50
CA LEU A 58 -11.16 -0.13 -22.05
C LEU A 58 -10.81 -1.48 -21.40
N ARG A 59 -9.79 -1.44 -20.54
CA ARG A 59 -9.37 -2.58 -19.72
C ARG A 59 -9.36 -2.19 -18.24
N PRO A 60 -9.52 -3.16 -17.32
CA PRO A 60 -9.37 -2.89 -15.90
C PRO A 60 -8.00 -2.27 -15.59
N ARG A 61 -7.95 -1.36 -14.62
CA ARG A 61 -6.70 -0.73 -14.14
C ARG A 61 -5.69 -1.75 -13.59
N THR A 62 -6.17 -2.95 -13.28
CA THR A 62 -5.42 -4.08 -12.74
C THR A 62 -4.92 -5.04 -13.81
N ALA A 63 -5.28 -4.85 -15.08
CA ALA A 63 -4.99 -5.80 -16.17
C ALA A 63 -3.49 -5.99 -16.44
N ASP A 64 -2.69 -4.97 -16.15
CA ASP A 64 -1.24 -4.98 -16.39
C ASP A 64 -0.44 -5.29 -15.11
N ALA A 65 -1.08 -5.74 -14.03
CA ALA A 65 -0.38 -6.10 -12.81
C ALA A 65 0.38 -7.43 -12.99
N ASP A 66 1.64 -7.48 -12.54
CA ASP A 66 2.48 -8.68 -12.61
C ASP A 66 2.26 -9.62 -11.40
N ARG A 67 1.88 -9.07 -10.25
CA ARG A 67 1.50 -9.82 -9.05
C ARG A 67 0.39 -9.14 -8.25
N VAL A 68 -0.25 -9.92 -7.39
CA VAL A 68 -1.24 -9.46 -6.43
C VAL A 68 -0.85 -9.94 -5.04
N ALA A 69 -0.75 -9.02 -4.08
CA ALA A 69 -0.49 -9.32 -2.68
C ALA A 69 -1.76 -9.12 -1.84
N GLY A 70 -2.06 -10.07 -0.96
CA GLY A 70 -3.10 -9.90 0.05
C GLY A 70 -2.63 -8.97 1.17
N SER A 71 -3.53 -8.12 1.67
CA SER A 71 -3.27 -7.21 2.78
C SER A 71 -4.54 -6.96 3.60
N VAL A 72 -4.42 -6.25 4.71
CA VAL A 72 -5.52 -5.83 5.57
C VAL A 72 -5.55 -4.31 5.64
N CYS A 73 -6.74 -3.74 5.56
CA CYS A 73 -6.98 -2.30 5.64
C CYS A 73 -6.38 -1.71 6.94
N PRO A 74 -5.47 -0.71 6.87
CA PRO A 74 -4.71 -0.22 8.03
C PRO A 74 -5.45 0.83 8.87
N TYR A 75 -6.77 0.96 8.71
CA TYR A 75 -7.53 2.07 9.32
C TYR A 75 -8.21 1.68 10.64
N CYS A 76 -9.36 1.03 10.58
CA CYS A 76 -10.13 0.68 11.77
C CYS A 76 -10.10 -0.83 12.04
N ALA A 77 -10.55 -1.22 13.23
CA ALA A 77 -10.53 -2.60 13.71
C ALA A 77 -11.51 -3.56 12.99
N VAL A 78 -12.17 -3.14 11.90
CA VAL A 78 -13.02 -4.04 11.10
C VAL A 78 -12.16 -5.11 10.39
N GLY A 79 -10.94 -4.75 9.97
CA GLY A 79 -10.05 -5.71 9.32
C GLY A 79 -10.48 -6.13 7.92
N CYS A 80 -11.03 -5.21 7.10
CA CYS A 80 -11.36 -5.50 5.71
C CYS A 80 -10.12 -5.98 4.94
N ALA A 81 -10.20 -7.13 4.27
CA ALA A 81 -9.10 -7.61 3.44
C ALA A 81 -9.03 -6.85 2.11
N GLN A 82 -7.81 -6.69 1.61
CA GLN A 82 -7.46 -5.92 0.43
C GLN A 82 -6.54 -6.73 -0.50
N LYS A 83 -6.65 -6.48 -1.80
CA LYS A 83 -5.73 -6.96 -2.83
C LYS A 83 -4.93 -5.77 -3.35
N ALA A 84 -3.62 -5.81 -3.16
CA ALA A 84 -2.67 -4.84 -3.69
C ALA A 84 -2.08 -5.37 -5.01
N TYR A 85 -2.36 -4.68 -6.09
CA TYR A 85 -1.88 -5.01 -7.43
C TYR A 85 -0.56 -4.28 -7.68
N VAL A 86 0.46 -5.02 -8.09
CA VAL A 86 1.82 -4.52 -8.27
C VAL A 86 2.25 -4.67 -9.73
N ARG A 87 3.08 -3.74 -10.19
CA ARG A 87 3.77 -3.79 -11.48
C ARG A 87 5.12 -3.10 -11.32
N ASP A 88 6.19 -3.72 -11.79
CA ASP A 88 7.56 -3.17 -11.73
C ASP A 88 7.94 -2.74 -10.30
N GLU A 89 7.65 -3.59 -9.32
CA GLU A 89 7.86 -3.34 -7.88
C GLU A 89 7.10 -2.14 -7.30
N LYS A 90 6.09 -1.61 -8.01
CA LYS A 90 5.25 -0.49 -7.55
C LYS A 90 3.79 -0.88 -7.46
N ILE A 91 3.15 -0.50 -6.36
CA ILE A 91 1.70 -0.68 -6.20
C ILE A 91 0.99 0.25 -7.18
N VAL A 92 0.21 -0.33 -8.09
CA VAL A 92 -0.55 0.42 -9.11
C VAL A 92 -2.02 0.57 -8.76
N GLN A 93 -2.55 -0.33 -7.91
CA GLN A 93 -3.94 -0.31 -7.49
C GLN A 93 -4.13 -1.10 -6.19
N ILE A 94 -5.09 -0.66 -5.35
CA ILE A 94 -5.54 -1.41 -4.17
C ILE A 94 -7.07 -1.49 -4.20
N GLU A 95 -7.61 -2.69 -4.10
CA GLU A 95 -9.06 -2.95 -4.05
C GLU A 95 -9.41 -3.87 -2.88
N GLY A 96 -10.71 -3.98 -2.56
CA GLY A 96 -11.17 -4.90 -1.53
C GLY A 96 -11.10 -6.34 -2.03
N ASP A 97 -10.76 -7.27 -1.15
CA ASP A 97 -10.73 -8.69 -1.50
C ASP A 97 -12.15 -9.29 -1.51
N PRO A 98 -12.68 -9.75 -2.66
CA PRO A 98 -13.99 -10.42 -2.73
C PRO A 98 -14.10 -11.66 -1.83
N ASP A 99 -12.97 -12.33 -1.57
CA ASP A 99 -12.89 -13.55 -0.78
C ASP A 99 -12.92 -13.26 0.74
N SER A 100 -12.88 -11.98 1.14
CA SER A 100 -12.94 -11.60 2.54
C SER A 100 -14.26 -12.05 3.20
N PRO A 101 -14.22 -12.83 4.29
CA PRO A 101 -15.45 -13.20 5.01
C PRO A 101 -16.10 -11.99 5.69
N ILE A 102 -15.31 -10.93 5.95
CA ILE A 102 -15.73 -9.71 6.64
C ILE A 102 -16.33 -8.71 5.65
N SER A 103 -15.58 -8.35 4.61
CA SER A 103 -15.95 -7.22 3.74
C SER A 103 -16.51 -7.63 2.37
N ARG A 104 -16.27 -8.87 1.92
CA ARG A 104 -16.67 -9.40 0.59
C ARG A 104 -16.38 -8.40 -0.55
N GLY A 105 -15.16 -7.85 -0.56
CA GLY A 105 -14.69 -6.90 -1.56
C GLY A 105 -15.07 -5.43 -1.33
N ARG A 106 -15.88 -5.12 -0.30
CA ARG A 106 -16.34 -3.75 -0.04
C ARG A 106 -15.33 -2.97 0.79
N LEU A 107 -15.06 -1.73 0.40
CA LEU A 107 -14.26 -0.80 1.17
C LEU A 107 -15.03 0.49 1.39
N CYS A 108 -14.93 1.07 2.60
CA CYS A 108 -15.38 2.44 2.86
C CYS A 108 -14.40 3.44 2.20
N PRO A 109 -14.73 4.76 2.18
CA PRO A 109 -13.88 5.77 1.53
C PRO A 109 -12.42 5.76 1.99
N LYS A 110 -12.16 5.46 3.27
CA LYS A 110 -10.80 5.32 3.82
C LYS A 110 -10.07 4.14 3.17
N GLY A 111 -10.68 2.96 3.20
CA GLY A 111 -10.11 1.74 2.62
C GLY A 111 -9.88 1.87 1.12
N SER A 112 -10.83 2.43 0.37
CA SER A 112 -10.70 2.64 -1.09
C SER A 112 -9.59 3.65 -1.45
N ALA A 113 -9.22 4.53 -0.51
CA ALA A 113 -8.14 5.50 -0.69
C ALA A 113 -6.76 4.98 -0.26
N SER A 114 -6.61 3.70 0.09
CA SER A 114 -5.34 3.14 0.58
C SER A 114 -4.18 3.30 -0.41
N LEU A 115 -4.45 3.32 -1.73
CA LEU A 115 -3.42 3.61 -2.72
C LEU A 115 -2.81 5.01 -2.51
N GLN A 116 -3.65 6.02 -2.26
CA GLN A 116 -3.20 7.40 -2.02
C GLN A 116 -2.43 7.53 -0.72
N LEU A 117 -2.71 6.68 0.29
CA LEU A 117 -1.94 6.64 1.52
C LEU A 117 -0.49 6.22 1.25
N VAL A 118 -0.28 5.20 0.43
CA VAL A 118 1.05 4.62 0.19
C VAL A 118 1.85 5.36 -0.89
N THR A 119 1.18 5.97 -1.88
CA THR A 119 1.84 6.70 -2.98
C THR A 119 1.73 8.23 -2.87
N GLY A 120 1.19 8.75 -1.77
CA GLY A 120 0.97 10.19 -1.59
C GLY A 120 2.29 10.98 -1.57
N PRO A 121 2.33 12.20 -2.14
CA PRO A 121 3.55 13.01 -2.20
C PRO A 121 4.03 13.50 -0.82
N GLN A 122 3.19 13.37 0.21
CA GLN A 122 3.50 13.77 1.59
C GLN A 122 4.24 12.70 2.39
N ARG A 123 4.52 11.53 1.77
CA ARG A 123 5.28 10.48 2.43
C ARG A 123 6.73 10.95 2.64
N LEU A 124 7.19 10.91 3.89
CA LEU A 124 8.58 11.19 4.22
C LEU A 124 9.44 9.99 3.81
N ASP A 125 10.45 10.25 2.99
CA ASP A 125 11.41 9.28 2.47
C ASP A 125 12.83 9.48 3.03
N LYS A 126 13.03 10.57 3.78
CA LYS A 126 14.30 10.93 4.43
C LYS A 126 14.09 11.20 5.91
N VAL A 127 15.12 10.94 6.70
CA VAL A 127 15.14 11.33 8.10
C VAL A 127 15.24 12.85 8.19
N ARG A 128 14.36 13.45 8.97
CA ARG A 128 14.36 14.89 9.26
C ARG A 128 14.86 15.11 10.69
N TYR A 129 15.84 16.00 10.83
CA TYR A 129 16.41 16.41 12.10
C TYR A 129 16.17 17.90 12.35
N ARG A 130 15.81 18.22 13.60
CA ARG A 130 15.66 19.58 14.09
C ARG A 130 16.54 19.75 15.32
N ALA A 131 17.58 20.57 15.20
CA ALA A 131 18.49 20.85 16.29
C ALA A 131 17.80 21.62 17.43
N PRO A 132 18.32 21.53 18.68
CA PRO A 132 17.87 22.39 19.76
C PRO A 132 17.85 23.86 19.34
N TYR A 133 16.75 24.55 19.63
CA TYR A 133 16.51 25.97 19.29
C TYR A 133 16.39 26.30 17.79
N ALA A 134 16.46 25.32 16.88
CA ALA A 134 16.24 25.54 15.45
C ALA A 134 14.75 25.76 15.13
N THR A 135 14.46 26.56 14.09
CA THR A 135 13.10 26.73 13.54
C THR A 135 12.84 25.82 12.35
N GLU A 136 13.89 25.42 11.63
CA GLU A 136 13.81 24.64 10.40
C GLU A 136 14.24 23.18 10.58
N TRP A 137 13.75 22.32 9.69
CA TRP A 137 14.17 20.93 9.57
C TRP A 137 15.34 20.80 8.57
N THR A 138 16.21 19.84 8.84
CA THR A 138 17.33 19.45 7.98
C THR A 138 17.28 17.95 7.70
N ASP A 139 17.87 17.51 6.59
CA ASP A 139 17.99 16.08 6.28
C ASP A 139 19.18 15.50 7.04
N LEU A 140 19.00 14.31 7.60
CA LEU A 140 20.05 13.57 8.29
C LEU A 140 20.21 12.18 7.66
N ASP A 141 21.43 11.67 7.62
CA ASP A 141 21.66 10.28 7.24
C ASP A 141 20.98 9.32 8.24
N LEU A 142 20.47 8.20 7.75
CA LEU A 142 19.75 7.25 8.59
C LEU A 142 20.68 6.63 9.65
N HIS A 143 21.91 6.26 9.31
CA HIS A 143 22.84 5.66 10.26
C HIS A 143 23.22 6.68 11.33
N GLU A 144 23.56 7.91 10.94
CA GLU A 144 23.85 8.99 11.89
C GLU A 144 22.67 9.25 12.84
N ALA A 145 21.44 9.29 12.31
CA ALA A 145 20.25 9.47 13.12
C ALA A 145 20.06 8.34 14.15
N MET A 146 20.32 7.09 13.75
CA MET A 146 20.15 5.92 14.63
C MET A 146 21.18 5.91 15.76
N GLU A 147 22.45 6.21 15.49
CA GLU A 147 23.49 6.36 16.52
C GLU A 147 23.13 7.48 17.51
N MET A 148 22.72 8.64 16.99
CA MET A 148 22.29 9.78 17.81
C MET A 148 21.05 9.46 18.67
N ILE A 149 20.12 8.63 18.19
CA ILE A 149 18.96 8.17 18.97
C ILE A 149 19.42 7.20 20.06
N ALA A 150 20.28 6.24 19.74
CA ALA A 150 20.79 5.26 20.68
C ALA A 150 21.51 5.93 21.87
N ASP A 151 22.45 6.84 21.59
CA ASP A 151 23.18 7.60 22.61
C ASP A 151 22.25 8.36 23.54
N ARG A 152 21.25 9.04 22.98
CA ARG A 152 20.29 9.83 23.77
C ARG A 152 19.36 8.95 24.60
N VAL A 153 18.93 7.80 24.08
CA VAL A 153 18.10 6.84 24.79
C VAL A 153 18.87 6.25 25.97
N VAL A 154 20.13 5.85 25.76
CA VAL A 154 21.00 5.34 26.83
C VAL A 154 21.23 6.41 27.90
N ALA A 155 21.62 7.62 27.50
CA ALA A 155 21.86 8.71 28.44
C ALA A 155 20.59 9.11 29.22
N ALA A 156 19.42 9.10 28.58
CA ALA A 156 18.14 9.36 29.24
C ALA A 156 17.79 8.25 30.24
N ARG A 157 17.99 6.98 29.85
CA ARG A 157 17.78 5.82 30.72
C ARG A 157 18.62 5.93 31.99
N GLU A 158 19.92 6.21 31.85
CA GLU A 158 20.88 6.33 32.96
C GLU A 158 20.51 7.46 33.92
N ARG A 159 20.23 8.66 33.40
CA ARG A 159 19.82 9.81 34.23
C ARG A 159 18.54 9.54 35.04
N GLY A 160 17.63 8.73 34.50
CA GLY A 160 16.36 8.41 35.14
C GLY A 160 16.34 7.08 35.89
N TRP A 161 17.47 6.38 36.01
CA TRP A 161 17.52 5.03 36.59
C TRP A 161 17.25 5.03 38.11
N GLN A 162 16.53 4.02 38.56
CA GLN A 162 16.19 3.80 39.97
C GLN A 162 16.41 2.31 40.31
N ASP A 163 17.47 2.03 41.07
CA ASP A 163 17.74 0.67 41.59
C ASP A 163 16.77 0.29 42.69
N VAL A 164 16.48 1.22 43.60
CA VAL A 164 15.59 1.03 44.76
C VAL A 164 14.66 2.22 44.96
N ASP A 165 13.57 2.01 45.70
CA ASP A 165 12.70 3.09 46.16
C ASP A 165 13.13 3.69 47.50
N GLY A 166 12.39 4.69 48.00
CA GLY A 166 12.65 5.31 49.30
C GLY A 166 12.51 4.39 50.52
N LYS A 167 12.08 3.13 50.33
CA LYS A 167 11.99 2.09 51.36
C LYS A 167 13.02 0.97 51.15
N GLY A 168 13.95 1.13 50.21
CA GLY A 168 14.97 0.13 49.88
C GLY A 168 14.48 -1.06 49.06
N ARG A 169 13.24 -1.02 48.52
CA ARG A 169 12.71 -2.10 47.68
C ARG A 169 13.27 -1.97 46.27
N ARG A 170 13.72 -3.08 45.68
CA ARG A 170 14.28 -3.11 44.33
C ARG A 170 13.25 -2.69 43.28
N LEU A 171 13.62 -1.75 42.42
CA LEU A 171 12.80 -1.22 41.32
C LEU A 171 13.32 -1.66 39.95
N ASN A 172 14.62 -1.50 39.68
CA ASN A 172 15.25 -1.69 38.35
C ASN A 172 14.47 -1.04 37.20
N ARG A 173 14.16 0.25 37.34
CA ARG A 173 13.36 0.98 36.36
C ARG A 173 13.99 2.31 35.99
N THR A 174 13.56 2.88 34.87
CA THR A 174 13.85 4.26 34.51
C THR A 174 12.58 5.08 34.40
N VAL A 175 12.65 6.32 34.88
CA VAL A 175 11.66 7.39 34.66
C VAL A 175 12.19 8.47 33.70
N GLY A 176 13.33 8.21 33.05
CA GLY A 176 14.00 9.17 32.16
C GLY A 176 13.50 9.15 30.72
N LEU A 177 12.62 8.20 30.37
CA LEU A 177 12.05 8.06 29.04
C LEU A 177 10.64 7.46 29.08
N ALA A 178 9.83 7.86 28.11
CA ALA A 178 8.47 7.38 27.89
C ALA A 178 8.29 7.02 26.41
N ALA A 179 7.40 6.06 26.13
CA ALA A 179 7.06 5.61 24.79
C ALA A 179 5.55 5.77 24.55
N LEU A 180 5.21 6.40 23.42
CA LEU A 180 3.86 6.52 22.88
C LEU A 180 3.87 5.98 21.45
N GLY A 181 3.02 5.01 21.15
CA GLY A 181 2.91 4.43 19.82
C GLY A 181 1.88 3.31 19.83
N GLY A 182 1.81 2.48 18.80
CA GLY A 182 1.20 1.17 19.01
C GLY A 182 0.19 0.72 17.97
N ALA A 183 -1.09 1.06 18.13
CA ALA A 183 -2.21 0.33 17.50
C ALA A 183 -2.23 0.32 15.96
N THR A 184 -1.37 1.10 15.31
CA THR A 184 -1.18 1.16 13.85
C THR A 184 -0.02 0.30 13.34
N LEU A 185 0.76 -0.28 14.25
CA LEU A 185 1.88 -1.19 13.97
C LEU A 185 1.41 -2.63 14.02
N ASP A 186 2.19 -3.52 13.42
CA ASP A 186 1.92 -4.94 13.45
C ASP A 186 2.06 -5.51 14.87
N ASN A 187 1.46 -6.67 15.12
CA ASN A 187 1.51 -7.32 16.44
C ASN A 187 2.95 -7.68 16.82
N GLU A 188 3.73 -8.13 15.84
CA GLU A 188 5.12 -8.52 15.99
C GLU A 188 5.99 -7.31 16.34
N GLU A 189 5.77 -6.17 15.69
CA GLU A 189 6.45 -4.92 15.99
C GLU A 189 6.10 -4.42 17.40
N ASN A 190 4.81 -4.42 17.75
CA ASN A 190 4.35 -4.08 19.09
C ASN A 190 4.98 -4.99 20.16
N TYR A 191 5.09 -6.28 19.87
CA TYR A 191 5.73 -7.24 20.76
C TYR A 191 7.23 -6.93 20.95
N LEU A 192 7.95 -6.61 19.88
CA LEU A 192 9.35 -6.20 19.94
C LEU A 192 9.55 -4.88 20.69
N LEU A 193 8.73 -3.87 20.41
CA LEU A 193 8.77 -2.58 21.11
C LEU A 193 8.52 -2.77 22.61
N LYS A 194 7.52 -3.57 22.98
CA LYS A 194 7.25 -3.85 24.40
C LYS A 194 8.43 -4.51 25.09
N LYS A 195 9.08 -5.49 24.44
CA LYS A 195 10.28 -6.14 24.98
C LYS A 195 11.44 -5.16 25.11
N LEU A 196 11.71 -4.36 24.08
CA LEU A 196 12.79 -3.37 24.07
C LEU A 196 12.65 -2.38 25.23
N PHE A 197 11.51 -1.71 25.35
CA PHE A 197 11.31 -0.70 26.41
C PHE A 197 11.28 -1.31 27.80
N THR A 198 10.67 -2.50 27.97
CA THR A 198 10.64 -3.17 29.27
C THR A 198 12.03 -3.66 29.68
N ALA A 199 12.84 -4.17 28.75
CA ALA A 199 14.23 -4.57 29.01
C ALA A 199 15.11 -3.38 29.41
N MET A 200 14.83 -2.18 28.88
CA MET A 200 15.47 -0.94 29.32
C MET A 200 14.98 -0.45 30.68
N GLY A 201 13.96 -1.08 31.28
CA GLY A 201 13.37 -0.70 32.57
C GLY A 201 12.35 0.44 32.46
N ALA A 202 11.88 0.78 31.26
CA ALA A 202 10.89 1.84 31.09
C ALA A 202 9.51 1.39 31.60
N ILE A 203 8.83 2.26 32.33
CA ILE A 203 7.48 2.00 32.87
C ILE A 203 6.39 2.84 32.19
N GLN A 204 6.76 3.97 31.58
CA GLN A 204 5.83 4.88 30.90
C GLN A 204 5.67 4.46 29.44
N ILE A 205 4.98 3.34 29.22
CA ILE A 205 4.74 2.77 27.89
C ILE A 205 3.22 2.73 27.67
N GLU A 206 2.72 3.63 26.83
CA GLU A 206 1.29 3.82 26.61
C GLU A 206 0.97 3.86 25.11
N ASN A 207 -0.29 3.60 24.76
CA ASN A 207 -0.77 3.61 23.38
C ASN A 207 -2.20 4.18 23.28
N GLN A 208 -2.77 4.14 22.08
CA GLN A 208 -4.12 4.61 21.79
C GLN A 208 -5.20 3.90 22.63
N ALA A 209 -4.98 2.70 23.16
CA ALA A 209 -5.97 1.98 23.95
C ALA A 209 -6.24 2.59 25.33
N ARG A 210 -5.41 3.56 25.75
CA ARG A 210 -5.63 4.33 26.98
C ARG A 210 -6.70 5.42 26.81
N ILE A 211 -6.88 5.92 25.58
CA ILE A 211 -7.80 7.01 25.22
C ILE A 211 -9.14 6.40 24.79
#